data_AF-A0A1G7AIH9-F1
#
_entry.id   AF-A0A1G7AIH9-F1
#
_cell.length_a   1.000
_cell.length_b   1.000
_cell.length_c   1.000
_cell.angle_alpha   90.00
_cell.angle_beta   90.00
_cell.angle_gamma   90.00
#
_symmetry.space_group_name_H-M   'P 1'
#
loop_
_entity.id
_entity.type
_entity.pdbx_description
1 polymer ?
#
loop_
_entity_poly.entity_id
_entity_poly.type
_entity_poly.pdbx_seq_one_letter_code
_entity_poly.pdbx_strand_id
1 'polypeptide(L)' 'MTDFADNYLQDLGLLLRERLADAESAYNAAAPEQKQYEAGRYRAYREVLNLMILQAEAFDLPLSAVRLEGIDREKDLGC' A
#
# COMPACT_ATOMS: atom_id res chain seq x y z
N MET A 1 -5.81 -18.24 -17.89
CA MET A 1 -4.95 -17.02 -17.96
C MET A 1 -5.39 -15.98 -16.97
N THR A 2 -6.70 -15.75 -16.79
CA THR A 2 -7.29 -14.92 -15.74
C THR A 2 -6.74 -15.24 -14.35
N ASP A 3 -6.69 -16.52 -13.97
CA ASP A 3 -6.26 -16.92 -12.62
C ASP A 3 -4.82 -16.48 -12.26
N PHE A 4 -3.91 -16.44 -13.24
CA PHE A 4 -2.53 -15.97 -12.98
C PHE A 4 -2.47 -14.46 -12.76
N ALA A 5 -3.25 -13.69 -13.53
CA ALA A 5 -3.32 -12.24 -13.37
C ALA A 5 -3.99 -11.86 -12.04
N ASP A 6 -5.06 -12.58 -11.67
CA ASP A 6 -5.78 -12.38 -10.42
C ASP A 6 -4.90 -12.72 -9.21
N ASN A 7 -4.21 -13.87 -9.25
CA ASN A 7 -3.24 -14.24 -8.20
C ASN A 7 -2.11 -13.21 -8.10
N TYR A 8 -1.54 -12.78 -9.24
CA TYR A 8 -0.51 -11.76 -9.26
C TYR A 8 -0.98 -10.45 -8.61
N LEU A 9 -2.22 -10.02 -8.90
CA LEU A 9 -2.77 -8.79 -8.35
C LEU A 9 -3.01 -8.89 -6.85
N GLN A 10 -3.51 -10.04 -6.37
CA GLN A 10 -3.64 -10.31 -4.94
C GLN A 10 -2.28 -10.30 -4.23
N ASP A 11 -1.28 -11.00 -4.80
CA ASP A 11 0.07 -11.06 -4.25
C ASP A 11 0.70 -9.66 -4.22
N LEU A 12 0.53 -8.87 -5.28
CA LEU A 12 1.04 -7.50 -5.34
C LEU A 12 0.41 -6.62 -4.26
N GLY A 13 -0.91 -6.71 -4.05
CA GLY A 13 -1.59 -5.98 -2.99
C GLY A 13 -1.10 -6.37 -1.59
N LEU A 14 -0.92 -7.67 -1.33
CA LEU A 14 -0.34 -8.17 -0.09
C LEU A 14 1.08 -7.63 0.12
N LEU A 15 1.95 -7.76 -0.89
CA LEU A 15 3.32 -7.29 -0.83
C LEU A 15 3.40 -5.79 -0.55
N LEU A 16 2.55 -4.98 -1.19
CA LEU A 16 2.55 -3.53 -0.95
C LEU A 16 2.14 -3.17 0.48
N ARG A 17 1.24 -3.93 1.09
CA ARG A 17 0.89 -3.77 2.52
C ARG A 17 2.06 -4.10 3.44
N GLU A 18 2.74 -5.21 3.18
CA GLU A 18 3.94 -5.58 3.93
C GLU A 18 5.03 -4.52 3.78
N ARG A 19 5.23 -4.00 2.55
CA ARG A 19 6.19 -2.92 2.30
C ARG A 19 5.81 -1.61 2.97
N LEU A 20 4.52 -1.27 3.07
CA LEU A 20 4.07 -0.11 3.82
C LEU A 20 4.42 -0.25 5.31
N ALA A 21 4.12 -1.41 5.91
CA ALA A 21 4.43 -1.69 7.32
C ALA A 21 5.94 -1.67 7.59
N ASP A 22 6.74 -2.27 6.70
CA ASP A 22 8.21 -2.22 6.77
C ASP A 22 8.73 -0.77 6.70
N ALA A 23 8.18 0.02 5.77
CA ALA A 23 8.58 1.41 5.58
C ALA A 23 8.19 2.30 6.78
N GLU A 24 7.03 2.04 7.39
CA GLU A 24 6.62 2.70 8.64
C GLU A 24 7.58 2.39 9.78
N SER A 25 7.88 1.10 9.98
CA SER A 25 8.82 0.63 11.01
C SER A 25 10.21 1.26 10.81
N ALA A 26 10.71 1.25 9.57
CA ALA A 26 11.99 1.86 9.23
C ALA A 26 11.98 3.38 9.42
N TYR A 27 10.91 4.07 9.01
CA TYR A 27 10.75 5.50 9.28
C TYR A 27 10.80 5.78 10.78
N ASN A 28 10.08 5.02 11.59
CA ASN A 28 10.05 5.20 13.05
C ASN A 28 11.41 4.94 13.71
N ALA A 29 12.16 3.95 13.22
CA ALA A 29 13.50 3.60 13.73
C ALA A 29 14.66 4.43 13.12
N ALA A 30 14.43 5.22 12.07
CA ALA A 30 15.48 5.91 11.33
C ALA A 30 16.25 6.95 12.17
N ALA A 31 17.57 6.94 12.03
CA ALA A 31 18.44 8.02 12.51
C ALA A 31 18.16 9.35 11.77
N PRO A 32 18.50 10.51 12.35
CA PRO A 32 18.20 11.82 11.75
C PRO A 32 18.68 11.96 10.31
N GLU A 33 19.84 11.40 9.97
CA GLU A 33 20.45 11.48 8.64
C GLU A 33 19.68 10.68 7.58
N GLN A 34 18.94 9.64 7.99
CA GLN A 34 18.14 8.78 7.12
C GLN A 34 16.64 9.10 7.16
N LYS A 35 16.20 9.86 8.17
CA LYS A 35 14.78 10.13 8.45
C LYS A 35 14.03 10.71 7.25
N GLN A 36 14.68 11.58 6.47
CA GLN A 36 14.05 12.18 5.28
C GLN A 36 13.83 11.15 4.18
N TYR A 37 14.80 10.28 3.92
CA TYR A 37 14.67 9.21 2.93
C TYR A 37 13.55 8.25 3.32
N GLU A 38 13.56 7.78 4.57
CA GLU A 38 12.55 6.84 5.06
C GLU A 38 11.16 7.45 5.11
N ALA A 39 11.03 8.75 5.43
CA ALA A 39 9.77 9.47 5.32
C ALA A 39 9.24 9.49 3.89
N GLY A 40 10.11 9.73 2.91
CA GLY A 40 9.76 9.69 1.49
C GLY A 40 9.30 8.30 1.05
N ARG A 41 10.03 7.26 1.46
CA ARG A 41 9.68 5.85 1.17
C ARG A 41 8.33 5.46 1.77
N TYR A 42 8.08 5.80 3.03
CA TYR A 42 6.80 5.54 3.69
C TYR A 42 5.64 6.25 2.99
N ARG A 43 5.81 7.53 2.65
CA ARG A 43 4.80 8.29 1.88
C ARG A 43 4.53 7.72 0.50
N ALA A 44 5.56 7.24 -0.19
CA ALA A 44 5.41 6.65 -1.52
C ALA A 44 4.54 5.39 -1.48
N TYR A 45 4.72 4.51 -0.49
CA TYR A 45 3.85 3.33 -0.35
C TYR A 45 2.40 3.70 -0.01
N ARG A 46 2.18 4.72 0.83
CA ARG A 46 0.82 5.22 1.12
C ARG A 46 0.12 5.70 -0.16
N GLU A 47 0.83 6.47 -0.98
CA GLU A 47 0.29 6.99 -2.23
C GLU A 47 -0.04 5.88 -3.24
N VAL A 48 0.83 4.88 -3.38
CA VAL A 48 0.57 3.73 -4.26
C VAL A 48 -0.69 2.97 -3.82
N LEU A 49 -0.84 2.73 -2.51
CA LEU A 49 -2.03 2.05 -1.98
C LEU A 49 -3.29 2.90 -2.14
N ASN A 50 -3.21 4.21 -1.93
CA ASN A 50 -4.32 5.13 -2.16
C ASN A 50 -4.76 5.13 -3.63
N LEU A 51 -3.79 5.16 -4.56
CA LEU A 51 -4.06 5.03 -5.98
C LEU A 51 -4.75 3.71 -6.31
N MET A 52 -4.27 2.58 -5.77
CA MET A 52 -4.89 1.28 -6.01
C MET A 52 -6.33 1.20 -5.50
N ILE A 53 -6.60 1.77 -4.32
CA ILE A 53 -7.97 1.82 -3.77
C ILE A 53 -8.86 2.69 -4.65
N LEU A 54 -8.40 3.88 -5.05
CA LEU A 54 -9.14 4.76 -5.97
C LEU A 54 -9.45 4.08 -7.31
N GLN A 55 -8.50 3.33 -7.86
CA GLN A 55 -8.74 2.56 -9.08
C GLN A 55 -9.75 1.44 -8.82
N ALA A 56 -9.63 0.70 -7.73
CA ALA A 56 -10.58 -0.35 -7.39
C ALA A 56 -12.01 0.20 -7.25
N GLU A 57 -12.18 1.34 -6.56
CA GLU A 57 -13.45 2.07 -6.48
C GLU A 57 -13.97 2.47 -7.87
N ALA A 58 -13.12 3.04 -8.73
CA ALA A 58 -13.50 3.50 -10.08
C ALA A 58 -13.94 2.37 -11.02
N PHE A 59 -13.45 1.14 -10.78
CA PHE A 59 -13.78 -0.05 -11.57
C PHE A 59 -14.83 -0.96 -10.90
N ASP A 60 -15.46 -0.51 -9.81
CA ASP A 60 -16.36 -1.33 -8.98
C ASP A 60 -15.73 -2.68 -8.55
N LEU A 61 -14.42 -2.69 -8.34
CA LEU A 61 -13.65 -3.85 -7.91
C LEU A 61 -13.61 -3.90 -6.38
N PRO A 62 -14.06 -5.00 -5.73
CA PRO A 62 -13.99 -5.11 -4.29
C PRO A 62 -12.53 -5.14 -3.82
N LEU A 63 -12.21 -4.45 -2.72
CA LEU A 63 -10.84 -4.40 -2.19
C LEU A 63 -10.28 -5.78 -1.82
N SER A 64 -11.12 -6.75 -1.51
CA SER A 64 -10.72 -8.14 -1.29
C SER A 64 -10.13 -8.81 -2.53
N ALA A 65 -10.48 -8.36 -3.74
CA ALA A 65 -9.90 -8.87 -4.98
C ALA A 65 -8.45 -8.42 -5.17
N VAL A 66 -8.02 -7.36 -4.46
CA VAL A 66 -6.66 -6.81 -4.50
C VAL A 66 -5.96 -6.89 -3.13
N ARG A 67 -6.49 -7.68 -2.19
CA ARG A 67 -5.95 -7.85 -0.83
C ARG A 67 -5.81 -6.54 -0.03
N LEU A 68 -6.61 -5.53 -0.33
CA LEU A 68 -6.61 -4.22 0.36
C LEU A 68 -7.80 -4.04 1.32
N GLU A 69 -8.55 -5.11 1.62
CA GLU A 69 -9.62 -5.06 2.60
C GLU A 69 -9.13 -4.64 4.00
N GLY A 70 -9.92 -3.82 4.68
CA GLY A 70 -9.62 -3.31 6.02
C GLY A 70 -8.69 -2.10 6.06
N ILE A 71 -8.14 -1.64 4.93
CA ILE A 71 -7.43 -0.36 4.86
C ILE A 71 -8.43 0.79 4.87
N ASP A 72 -8.28 1.68 5.85
CA ASP A 72 -8.99 2.95 5.94
C ASP A 72 -8.10 4.04 5.32
N ARG A 73 -8.52 4.62 4.19
CA ARG A 73 -7.72 5.60 3.44
C ARG A 73 -7.36 6.82 4.28
N GLU A 74 -8.30 7.32 5.07
CA GLU A 74 -8.08 8.52 5.86
C GLU A 74 -7.19 8.21 7.08
N LYS A 75 -7.45 7.10 7.77
CA LYS A 75 -6.68 6.74 8.98
C LYS A 75 -5.29 6.19 8.66
N ASP A 76 -5.19 5.28 7.70
CA ASP A 76 -3.97 4.54 7.41
C ASP A 76 -3.10 5.29 6.38
N LEU A 77 -3.72 5.87 5.35
CA LEU A 77 -3.00 6.52 4.25
C LEU A 77 -2.97 8.05 4.35
N GLY A 78 -3.80 8.65 5.20
CA GLY A 78 -3.80 10.10 5.46
C GLY A 78 -4.07 10.91 4.21
N CYS A 79 -4.87 10.35 3.30
CA CYS A 79 -5.24 10.87 1.99
C CYS A 79 -6.75 10.92 1.85
#